data_AF-A0AAW8FSB3-F1
#
_entry.id   AF-A0AAW8FSB3-F1
#
_cell.length_a   1.000
_cell.length_b   1.000
_cell.length_c   1.000
_cell.angle_alpha   90.00
_cell.angle_beta   90.00
_cell.angle_gamma   90.00
#
_symmetry.space_group_name_H-M   'P 1'
#
loop_
_entity.id
_entity.type
_entity.pdbx_description
1 polymer ?
#
loop_
_entity_poly.entity_id
_entity_poly.type
_entity_poly.pdbx_seq_one_letter_code
_entity_poly.pdbx_strand_id
1 'polypeptide(L)'
;MSCEAAPDDPDRLSYEINWSADFPALWEPHHLQRRGGRLTLEGRRFAQAGHCDGWIRVGGRELRVRGWTGTRDRCWGVRPVPGEEGGRLAEEHPTAGFHWIWCPVRFEDRFLMVIVQEDADGHRSLNDATLVRPGHRDRQLGWPQPEITYRSGTLPHARNERARGHPHPGTRPDPPR
;
A
#
# COMPACT_ATOMS: atom_id res chain seq x y z
N MET A 1 3.62 -5.90 21.89
CA MET A 1 3.54 -7.00 20.89
C MET A 1 4.71 -7.92 21.18
N SER A 2 4.51 -9.22 21.18
CA SER A 2 5.57 -10.19 21.48
C SER A 2 5.48 -11.42 20.59
N CYS A 3 6.63 -12.04 20.36
CA CYS A 3 6.77 -13.32 19.70
C CYS A 3 7.90 -14.07 20.40
N GLU A 4 7.58 -15.23 20.95
CA GLU A 4 8.57 -16.14 21.52
C GLU A 4 9.34 -16.85 20.40
N ALA A 5 10.54 -17.33 20.72
CA ALA A 5 11.32 -18.12 19.79
C ALA A 5 10.66 -19.49 19.57
N ALA A 6 10.89 -20.08 18.41
CA ALA A 6 10.43 -21.43 18.13
C ALA A 6 11.17 -22.42 19.05
N PRO A 7 10.49 -23.36 19.74
CA PRO A 7 11.14 -24.28 20.68
C PRO A 7 12.24 -25.15 20.03
N ASP A 8 12.08 -25.46 18.76
CA ASP A 8 12.98 -26.28 17.94
C ASP A 8 14.06 -25.46 17.20
N ASP A 9 13.91 -24.13 17.17
CA ASP A 9 14.85 -23.19 16.53
C ASP A 9 14.90 -21.87 17.32
N PRO A 10 15.63 -21.85 18.45
CA PRO A 10 15.66 -20.69 19.35
C PRO A 10 16.35 -19.45 18.74
N ASP A 11 17.13 -19.64 17.67
CA ASP A 11 17.79 -18.57 16.94
C ASP A 11 16.89 -17.94 15.86
N ARG A 12 15.69 -18.49 15.66
CA ARG A 12 14.66 -17.89 14.81
C ARG A 12 14.18 -16.55 15.38
N LEU A 13 13.34 -15.86 14.60
CA LEU A 13 12.76 -14.58 14.98
C LEU A 13 12.04 -14.67 16.34
N SER A 14 12.46 -13.84 17.28
CA SER A 14 11.74 -13.51 18.51
C SER A 14 11.82 -12.02 18.78
N TYR A 15 10.82 -11.46 19.46
CA TYR A 15 10.82 -10.03 19.76
C TYR A 15 9.88 -9.68 20.90
N GLU A 16 10.16 -8.53 21.51
CA GLU A 16 9.23 -7.79 22.34
C GLU A 16 9.30 -6.34 21.89
N ILE A 17 8.18 -5.83 21.40
CA ILE A 17 8.07 -4.49 20.83
C ILE A 17 6.86 -3.80 21.45
N ASN A 18 7.10 -2.67 22.09
CA ASN A 18 6.08 -1.75 22.56
C ASN A 18 5.76 -0.74 21.45
N TRP A 19 4.48 -0.45 21.29
CA TRP A 19 3.96 0.47 20.28
C TRP A 19 3.38 1.69 20.97
N SER A 20 3.80 2.86 20.52
CA SER A 20 3.28 4.16 20.96
C SER A 20 2.73 4.89 19.75
N ALA A 21 1.46 5.28 19.83
CA ALA A 21 0.83 6.07 18.78
C ALA A 21 1.28 7.53 18.86
N ASP A 22 1.71 8.09 17.72
CA ASP A 22 2.06 9.51 17.61
C ASP A 22 0.96 10.32 16.91
N PHE A 23 0.13 9.64 16.12
CA PHE A 23 -0.98 10.24 15.39
C PHE A 23 -2.29 9.46 15.64
N PRO A 24 -3.45 10.12 15.46
CA PRO A 24 -4.73 9.42 15.39
C PRO A 24 -4.72 8.31 14.32
N ALA A 25 -5.53 7.27 14.52
CA ALA A 25 -5.76 6.29 13.48
C ALA A 25 -6.53 6.94 12.31
N LEU A 26 -6.00 6.78 11.11
CA LEU A 26 -6.63 7.23 9.87
C LEU A 26 -7.40 6.08 9.24
N TRP A 27 -8.68 6.30 8.98
CA TRP A 27 -9.50 5.41 8.16
C TRP A 27 -9.10 5.54 6.69
N GLU A 28 -8.71 4.43 6.07
CA GLU A 28 -8.47 4.41 4.64
C GLU A 28 -9.81 4.42 3.87
N PRO A 29 -9.83 4.93 2.62
CA PRO A 29 -10.98 4.76 1.74
C PRO A 29 -11.37 3.29 1.56
N HIS A 30 -12.61 3.04 1.14
CA HIS A 30 -13.11 1.67 0.96
C HIS A 30 -12.41 0.98 -0.22
N HIS A 31 -11.78 -0.16 0.04
CA HIS A 31 -11.13 -0.95 -1.00
C HIS A 31 -12.15 -1.89 -1.62
N LEU A 32 -12.36 -1.78 -2.93
CA LEU A 32 -13.25 -2.64 -3.69
C LEU A 32 -12.56 -3.07 -4.97
N GLN A 33 -12.65 -4.36 -5.29
CA GLN A 33 -12.24 -4.89 -6.59
C GLN A 33 -13.28 -5.89 -7.09
N ARG A 34 -13.59 -5.77 -8.38
CA ARG A 34 -14.49 -6.68 -9.08
C ARG A 34 -13.84 -7.23 -10.33
N ARG A 35 -14.34 -8.38 -10.78
CA ARG A 35 -14.03 -8.97 -12.08
C ARG A 35 -15.32 -9.36 -12.76
N GLY A 36 -15.62 -8.67 -13.85
CA GLY A 36 -17.00 -8.62 -14.35
C GLY A 36 -17.95 -8.22 -13.22
N GLY A 37 -18.96 -9.05 -12.96
CA GLY A 37 -19.89 -8.85 -11.85
C GLY A 37 -19.42 -9.34 -10.47
N ARG A 38 -18.36 -10.16 -10.39
CA ARG A 38 -17.95 -10.82 -9.14
C ARG A 38 -17.11 -9.89 -8.26
N LEU A 39 -17.45 -9.80 -6.98
CA LEU A 39 -16.60 -9.17 -5.96
C LEU A 39 -15.42 -10.10 -5.65
N THR A 40 -14.20 -9.60 -5.83
CA THR A 40 -12.98 -10.36 -5.55
C THR A 40 -12.25 -9.83 -4.32
N LEU A 41 -12.37 -8.53 -4.04
CA LEU A 41 -11.79 -7.90 -2.86
C LEU A 41 -12.78 -6.87 -2.32
N GLU A 42 -13.02 -6.94 -1.01
CA GLU A 42 -13.64 -5.86 -0.25
C GLU A 42 -12.84 -5.66 1.03
N GLY A 43 -12.37 -4.44 1.30
CA GLY A 43 -11.48 -4.16 2.41
C GLY A 43 -11.81 -2.87 3.11
N ARG A 44 -12.03 -2.95 4.42
CA ARG A 44 -11.97 -1.80 5.32
C ARG A 44 -10.67 -1.84 6.09
N ARG A 45 -10.06 -0.66 6.25
CA ARG A 45 -8.72 -0.51 6.80
C ARG A 45 -8.62 0.78 7.59
N PHE A 46 -7.80 0.75 8.63
CA PHE A 46 -7.22 1.95 9.20
C PHE A 46 -5.73 1.74 9.44
N ALA A 47 -4.98 2.84 9.39
CA ALA A 47 -3.56 2.87 9.65
C ALA A 47 -3.26 3.94 10.71
N GLN A 48 -2.29 3.66 11.57
CA GLN A 48 -1.84 4.58 12.61
C GLN A 48 -0.32 4.70 12.54
N ALA A 49 0.18 5.93 12.51
CA ALA A 49 1.60 6.22 12.59
C ALA A 49 2.03 6.39 14.05
N GLY A 50 3.24 5.93 14.34
CA GLY A 50 3.78 5.92 15.69
C GLY A 50 5.27 5.60 15.74
N HIS A 51 5.72 5.22 16.92
CA HIS A 51 7.05 4.71 17.15
C HIS A 51 7.03 3.41 17.95
N CYS A 52 8.15 2.70 17.89
CA CYS A 52 8.34 1.48 18.62
C CYS A 52 9.67 1.42 19.37
N ASP A 53 9.63 0.71 20.48
CA ASP A 53 10.76 0.45 21.38
C ASP A 53 10.75 -1.01 21.81
N GLY A 54 11.93 -1.59 22.04
CA GLY A 54 12.05 -2.96 22.50
C GLY A 54 13.28 -3.68 21.94
N TRP A 55 13.11 -4.94 21.56
CA TRP A 55 14.18 -5.77 21.01
C TRP A 55 13.64 -6.75 19.96
N ILE A 56 14.49 -7.07 18.98
CA ILE A 56 14.28 -8.12 17.98
C ILE A 56 15.51 -9.01 18.00
N ARG A 57 15.32 -10.33 18.11
CA ARG A 57 16.37 -11.34 17.93
C ARG A 57 16.11 -12.11 16.66
N VAL A 58 17.14 -12.28 15.84
CA VAL A 58 17.09 -13.07 14.62
C VAL A 58 18.48 -13.57 14.26
N GLY A 59 18.61 -14.86 13.96
CA GLY A 59 19.89 -15.49 13.64
C GLY A 59 20.93 -15.33 14.76
N GLY A 60 20.52 -15.54 16.01
CA GLY A 60 21.37 -15.40 17.21
C GLY A 60 21.81 -13.96 17.55
N ARG A 61 21.36 -12.94 16.80
CA ARG A 61 21.70 -11.54 17.04
C ARG A 61 20.52 -10.75 17.59
N GLU A 62 20.74 -10.02 18.67
CA GLU A 62 19.78 -9.04 19.19
C GLU A 62 20.00 -7.64 18.58
N LEU A 63 18.90 -7.01 18.18
CA LEU A 63 18.81 -5.62 17.73
C LEU A 63 17.93 -4.87 18.73
N ARG A 64 18.44 -3.77 19.28
CA ARG A 64 17.64 -2.86 20.09
C ARG A 64 16.84 -1.92 19.20
N VAL A 65 15.54 -1.88 19.44
CA VAL A 65 14.61 -0.95 18.80
C VAL A 65 14.42 0.22 19.76
N ARG A 66 14.76 1.43 19.30
CA ARG A 66 14.71 2.65 20.14
C ARG A 66 14.15 3.80 19.31
N GLY A 67 12.91 4.20 19.60
CA GLY A 67 12.21 5.28 18.89
C GLY A 67 12.12 5.09 17.38
N TRP A 68 12.11 3.84 16.89
CA TRP A 68 11.99 3.61 15.45
C TRP A 68 10.61 4.04 14.98
N THR A 69 10.53 4.75 13.87
CA THR A 69 9.25 5.12 13.28
C THR A 69 8.58 3.89 12.70
N GLY A 70 7.27 3.78 12.86
CA GLY A 70 6.51 2.70 12.28
C GLY A 70 5.07 3.08 11.97
N THR A 71 4.38 2.14 11.35
CA THR A 71 2.95 2.22 11.02
C THR A 71 2.30 0.92 11.42
N ARG A 72 1.18 0.99 12.14
CA ARG A 72 0.35 -0.15 12.49
C ARG A 72 -0.97 -0.04 11.74
N ASP A 73 -1.32 -1.07 10.99
CA ASP A 73 -2.60 -1.15 10.29
C ASP A 73 -3.47 -2.29 10.82
N ARG A 74 -4.77 -2.18 10.53
CA ARG A 74 -5.70 -3.30 10.64
C ARG A 74 -6.63 -3.30 9.45
N CYS A 75 -6.78 -4.46 8.84
CA CYS A 75 -7.71 -4.70 7.74
C CYS A 75 -8.67 -5.84 8.03
N TRP A 76 -9.84 -5.77 7.39
CA TRP A 76 -10.82 -6.84 7.37
C TRP A 76 -11.68 -6.74 6.11
N GLY A 77 -12.33 -7.84 5.76
CA GLY A 77 -13.25 -7.94 4.64
C GLY A 77 -13.03 -9.22 3.83
N VAL A 78 -13.47 -9.20 2.58
CA VAL A 78 -13.45 -10.34 1.66
C VAL A 78 -12.15 -10.34 0.85
N ARG A 79 -11.54 -11.51 0.74
CA ARG A 79 -10.34 -11.77 -0.09
C ARG A 79 -10.49 -13.13 -0.77
N PRO A 80 -9.83 -13.35 -1.93
CA PRO A 80 -9.78 -14.67 -2.54
C PRO A 80 -9.05 -15.64 -1.60
N VAL A 81 -9.57 -16.85 -1.46
CA VAL A 81 -8.90 -17.93 -0.71
C VAL A 81 -8.12 -18.80 -1.69
N PRO A 82 -6.89 -19.26 -1.35
CA PRO A 82 -6.19 -20.22 -2.19
C PRO A 82 -7.05 -21.46 -2.47
N GLY A 83 -7.18 -21.83 -3.75
CA GLY A 83 -8.02 -22.95 -4.19
C GLY A 83 -9.50 -22.63 -4.40
N GLU A 84 -9.92 -21.37 -4.21
CA GLU A 84 -11.29 -20.95 -4.51
C GLU A 84 -11.56 -20.96 -6.02
N GLU A 85 -12.68 -21.56 -6.43
CA GLU A 85 -13.09 -21.57 -7.84
C GLU A 85 -13.48 -20.15 -8.31
N GLY A 86 -12.91 -19.73 -9.45
CA GLY A 86 -13.20 -18.43 -10.06
C GLY A 86 -14.67 -18.27 -10.50
N GLY A 87 -15.40 -19.38 -10.61
CA GLY A 87 -16.80 -19.43 -11.05
C GLY A 87 -16.95 -19.36 -12.58
N ARG A 88 -18.21 -19.36 -13.03
CA ARG A 88 -18.59 -19.54 -14.45
C ARG A 88 -17.94 -18.57 -15.44
N LEU A 89 -17.63 -17.34 -15.01
CA LEU A 89 -17.10 -16.27 -15.88
C LEU A 89 -15.60 -16.02 -15.68
N ALA A 90 -14.89 -16.93 -15.01
CA ALA A 90 -13.47 -16.75 -14.71
C ALA A 90 -12.59 -16.67 -15.97
N GLU A 91 -12.93 -17.44 -17.00
CA GLU A 91 -12.20 -17.44 -18.28
C GLU A 91 -12.43 -16.15 -19.07
N GLU A 92 -13.64 -15.58 -19.01
CA GLU A 92 -13.99 -14.31 -19.65
C GLU A 92 -13.40 -13.10 -18.92
N HIS A 93 -13.15 -13.23 -17.61
CA HIS A 93 -12.60 -12.20 -16.73
C HIS A 93 -11.39 -12.70 -15.93
N PRO A 94 -10.27 -13.05 -16.60
CA PRO A 94 -9.10 -13.61 -15.94
C PRO A 94 -8.42 -12.58 -15.03
N THR A 95 -7.59 -13.06 -14.09
CA THR A 95 -6.69 -12.18 -13.33
C THR A 95 -5.70 -11.52 -14.30
N ALA A 96 -5.87 -10.23 -14.60
CA ALA A 96 -5.02 -9.52 -15.58
C ALA A 96 -3.83 -8.78 -14.95
N GLY A 97 -3.76 -8.68 -13.62
CA GLY A 97 -2.77 -7.88 -12.90
C GLY A 97 -3.44 -6.86 -11.98
N PHE A 98 -2.69 -6.38 -10.99
CA PHE A 98 -3.15 -5.44 -9.99
C PHE A 98 -1.96 -4.66 -9.47
N HIS A 99 -2.00 -3.33 -9.61
CA HIS A 99 -0.97 -2.47 -9.08
C HIS A 99 -1.49 -1.71 -7.87
N TRP A 100 -0.80 -1.86 -6.74
CA TRP A 100 -1.21 -1.29 -5.48
C TRP A 100 -0.04 -0.59 -4.80
N ILE A 101 -0.21 0.71 -4.55
CA ILE A 101 0.71 1.52 -3.78
C ILE A 101 0.06 1.78 -2.44
N TRP A 102 0.68 1.29 -1.37
CA TRP A 102 0.30 1.57 0.00
C TRP A 102 1.50 2.19 0.70
N CYS A 103 1.47 3.51 0.89
CA CYS A 103 2.62 4.27 1.35
C CYS A 103 2.24 5.19 2.52
N PRO A 104 2.18 4.65 3.75
CA PRO A 104 2.10 5.46 4.94
C PRO A 104 3.48 6.04 5.27
N VAL A 105 3.55 7.34 5.52
CA VAL A 105 4.78 8.07 5.79
C VAL A 105 4.62 8.90 7.05
N ARG A 106 5.39 8.55 8.09
CA ARG A 106 5.45 9.30 9.34
C ARG A 106 6.56 10.34 9.25
N PHE A 107 6.20 11.61 9.35
CA PHE A 107 7.13 12.71 9.60
C PHE A 107 7.09 13.09 11.09
N GLU A 108 7.93 14.04 11.47
CA GLU A 108 7.95 14.57 12.83
C GLU A 108 6.65 15.30 13.19
N ASP A 109 6.09 16.10 12.27
CA ASP A 109 4.93 16.97 12.51
C ASP A 109 3.60 16.46 11.92
N ARG A 110 3.63 15.39 11.11
CA ARG A 110 2.46 14.92 10.33
C ARG A 110 2.57 13.46 9.93
N PHE A 111 1.42 12.85 9.66
CA PHE A 111 1.30 11.54 9.03
C PHE A 111 0.67 11.71 7.64
N LEU A 112 1.30 11.16 6.61
CA LEU A 112 0.79 11.14 5.25
C LEU A 112 0.44 9.71 4.87
N MET A 113 -0.77 9.48 4.39
CA MET A 113 -1.17 8.22 3.76
C MET A 113 -1.34 8.47 2.26
N VAL A 114 -0.59 7.73 1.44
CA VAL A 114 -0.76 7.70 -0.02
C VAL A 114 -1.22 6.31 -0.42
N ILE A 115 -2.30 6.25 -1.18
CA ILE A 115 -2.86 5.00 -1.65
C ILE A 115 -3.32 5.06 -3.10
N VAL A 116 -2.91 4.09 -3.90
CA VAL A 116 -3.33 3.91 -5.29
C VAL A 116 -3.66 2.46 -5.52
N GLN A 117 -4.82 2.20 -6.11
CA GLN A 117 -5.28 0.91 -6.56
C GLN A 117 -5.62 1.01 -8.05
N GLU A 118 -4.89 0.27 -8.87
CA GLU A 118 -4.98 0.32 -10.31
C GLU A 118 -5.14 -1.10 -10.88
N ASP A 119 -6.18 -1.29 -11.69
CA ASP A 119 -6.40 -2.52 -12.43
C ASP A 119 -5.43 -2.62 -13.62
N ALA A 120 -5.34 -3.80 -14.23
CA ALA A 120 -4.35 -4.08 -15.28
C ALA A 120 -4.43 -3.21 -16.53
N ASP A 121 -5.58 -2.58 -16.77
CA ASP A 121 -5.82 -1.64 -17.88
C ASP A 121 -5.48 -0.19 -17.53
N GLY A 122 -4.96 0.06 -16.32
CA GLY A 122 -4.65 1.39 -15.80
C GLY A 122 -5.84 2.08 -15.14
N HIS A 123 -7.02 1.43 -15.03
CA HIS A 123 -8.15 2.01 -14.34
C HIS A 123 -7.90 2.11 -12.83
N ARG A 124 -8.00 3.32 -12.28
CA ARG A 124 -7.82 3.56 -10.84
C ARG A 124 -9.14 3.46 -10.09
N SER A 125 -9.34 2.33 -9.43
CA SER A 125 -10.50 2.09 -8.57
C SER A 125 -10.39 2.76 -7.20
N LEU A 126 -9.18 3.10 -6.76
CA LEU A 126 -8.95 3.90 -5.55
C LEU A 126 -7.68 4.74 -5.74
N ASN A 127 -7.74 6.03 -5.42
CA ASN A 127 -6.61 6.94 -5.52
C ASN A 127 -6.80 8.10 -4.53
N ASP A 128 -5.97 8.14 -3.49
CA ASP A 128 -6.11 9.13 -2.41
C ASP A 128 -4.74 9.44 -1.78
N ALA A 129 -4.57 10.70 -1.39
CA ALA A 129 -3.54 11.13 -0.46
C ALA A 129 -4.17 11.95 0.66
N THR A 130 -3.98 11.51 1.90
CA THR A 130 -4.55 12.18 3.08
C THR A 130 -3.46 12.53 4.09
N LEU A 131 -3.46 13.78 4.53
CA LEU A 131 -2.55 14.32 5.53
C LEU A 131 -3.25 14.46 6.88
N VAL A 132 -2.63 13.91 7.92
CA VAL A 132 -3.09 13.94 9.30
C VAL A 132 -2.12 14.78 10.14
N ARG A 133 -2.67 15.70 10.93
CA ARG A 133 -1.95 16.51 11.91
C ARG A 133 -2.73 16.57 13.23
N PRO A 134 -2.08 16.42 14.39
CA PRO A 134 -2.76 16.52 15.68
C PRO A 134 -3.51 17.85 15.83
N GLY A 135 -4.76 17.80 16.29
CA GLY A 135 -5.59 19.00 16.49
C GLY A 135 -6.17 19.64 15.22
N HIS A 136 -5.92 19.05 14.04
CA HIS A 136 -6.46 19.53 12.77
C HIS A 136 -7.36 18.46 12.13
N ARG A 137 -8.30 18.91 11.30
CA ARG A 137 -9.07 18.02 10.44
C ARG A 137 -8.14 17.39 9.39
N ASP A 138 -8.34 16.11 9.12
CA ASP A 138 -7.68 15.39 8.03
C ASP A 138 -7.85 16.14 6.71
N ARG A 139 -6.74 16.29 5.98
CA ARG A 139 -6.70 17.06 4.73
C ARG A 139 -6.40 16.14 3.55
N GLN A 140 -7.38 15.97 2.67
CA GLN A 140 -7.17 15.33 1.38
C GLN A 140 -6.30 16.23 0.48
N LEU A 141 -5.22 15.66 -0.05
CA LEU A 141 -4.26 16.34 -0.93
C LEU A 141 -4.56 16.11 -2.41
N GLY A 142 -5.49 15.20 -2.73
CA GLY A 142 -5.93 14.90 -4.09
C GLY A 142 -5.53 13.49 -4.52
N TRP A 143 -5.24 13.35 -5.82
CA TRP A 143 -5.07 12.08 -6.50
C TRP A 143 -3.61 11.89 -6.94
N PRO A 144 -2.81 11.12 -6.19
CA PRO A 144 -1.46 10.73 -6.56
C PRO A 144 -1.30 10.29 -8.03
N GLN A 145 -0.17 10.68 -8.61
CA GLN A 145 0.32 10.22 -9.90
C GLN A 145 1.72 9.64 -9.69
N PRO A 146 1.84 8.33 -9.47
CA PRO A 146 3.13 7.71 -9.21
C PRO A 146 3.98 7.65 -10.48
N GLU A 147 5.24 8.08 -10.38
CA GLU A 147 6.26 7.86 -11.40
C GLU A 147 7.25 6.83 -10.85
N ILE A 148 7.23 5.62 -11.42
CA ILE A 148 8.04 4.51 -10.95
C ILE A 148 9.07 4.16 -12.02
N THR A 149 10.35 4.21 -11.65
CA THR A 149 11.44 3.71 -12.49
C THR A 149 11.95 2.40 -11.91
N TYR A 150 11.76 1.32 -12.67
CA TYR A 150 12.30 0.02 -12.30
C TYR A 150 13.74 -0.12 -12.76
N ARG A 151 14.57 -0.80 -11.96
CA ARG A 151 15.91 -1.17 -12.40
C ARG A 151 15.81 -2.30 -13.41
N SER A 152 16.73 -2.32 -14.38
CA SER A 152 16.77 -3.40 -15.37
C SER A 152 16.85 -4.77 -14.67
N GLY A 153 16.02 -5.73 -15.10
CA GLY A 153 15.96 -7.08 -14.54
C GLY A 153 15.13 -7.25 -13.26
N THR A 154 14.52 -6.18 -12.71
CA THR A 154 13.72 -6.29 -11.46
C THR A 154 12.22 -6.42 -11.68
N LEU A 155 11.77 -6.47 -12.93
CA LEU A 155 10.36 -6.72 -13.29
C LEU A 155 10.17 -8.19 -13.71
N PRO A 156 9.30 -8.97 -13.04
CA PRO A 156 9.01 -10.36 -13.43
C PRO A 156 8.29 -10.48 -14.78
N HIS A 157 7.66 -9.39 -15.27
CA HIS A 157 6.86 -9.40 -16.50
C HIS A 157 7.18 -8.20 -17.40
N ALA A 158 8.38 -8.19 -17.99
CA ALA A 158 8.72 -7.24 -19.06
C ALA A 158 8.08 -7.68 -20.40
N ARG A 159 6.76 -7.62 -20.52
CA ARG A 159 6.09 -7.54 -21.84
C ARG A 159 4.98 -6.51 -21.77
N ASN A 160 5.26 -5.36 -22.37
CA ASN A 160 4.34 -4.29 -22.78
C ASN A 160 3.93 -3.26 -21.72
N GLU A 161 4.84 -2.37 -21.36
CA GLU A 161 4.45 -1.02 -20.94
C GLU A 161 5.21 0.02 -21.78
N ARG A 162 4.65 0.34 -22.96
CA ARG A 162 4.77 1.71 -23.47
C ARG A 162 3.57 2.46 -22.93
N ALA A 163 3.63 2.91 -21.68
CA ALA A 163 2.76 3.97 -21.19
C ALA A 163 3.14 5.25 -21.95
N ARG A 164 2.56 5.43 -23.15
CA ARG A 164 2.68 6.69 -23.89
C ARG A 164 1.88 7.73 -23.13
N GLY A 165 2.57 8.73 -22.59
CA GLY A 165 1.94 9.92 -22.01
C GLY A 165 0.90 10.52 -22.97
N HIS A 166 -0.25 10.89 -22.44
CA HIS A 166 -1.24 11.66 -23.19
C HIS A 166 -0.68 13.04 -23.54
N PRO A 167 -0.96 13.55 -24.75
CA PRO A 167 -0.47 14.85 -25.19
C PRO A 167 -1.18 15.97 -24.42
N HIS A 168 -0.38 16.91 -23.91
CA HIS A 168 -0.85 18.18 -23.37
C HIS A 168 -1.65 18.96 -24.45
N PRO A 169 -2.84 19.51 -24.14
CA PRO A 169 -3.49 20.45 -25.03
C PRO A 169 -2.87 21.83 -24.81
N GLY A 170 -2.13 22.34 -25.79
CA GLY A 170 -1.77 23.75 -25.81
C GLY A 170 -0.38 24.07 -26.33
N THR A 171 -0.28 24.23 -27.65
CA THR A 171 0.56 25.27 -28.27
C THR A 171 0.11 25.40 -29.73
N ARG A 172 -0.63 26.48 -30.03
CA ARG A 172 -0.84 26.88 -31.42
C ARG A 172 0.45 27.53 -31.91
N PRO A 173 1.00 27.14 -33.06
CA PRO A 173 2.11 27.87 -33.66
C PRO A 173 1.60 29.17 -34.30
N ASP A 174 2.35 30.25 -34.13
CA ASP A 174 2.09 31.55 -34.77
C ASP A 174 2.22 31.45 -36.30
N PRO A 175 1.46 32.25 -37.07
CA PRO A 175 1.50 32.22 -38.53
C PRO A 175 2.80 32.85 -39.08
N PRO A 176 3.31 32.35 -40.22
CA PRO A 176 4.55 32.84 -40.83
C PRO A 176 4.36 34.23 -41.47
N ARG A 177 5.46 35.02 -41.46
CA ARG A 177 5.60 36.26 -42.24
C ARG A 177 5.88 35.98 -43.70
#